data_AF-A0A7V3L3Z7-F1
#
_entry.id   AF-A0A7V3L3Z7-F1
#
_cell.length_a   1.000
_cell.length_b   1.000
_cell.length_c   1.000
_cell.angle_alpha   90.00
_cell.angle_beta   90.00
_cell.angle_gamma   90.00
#
_symmetry.space_group_name_H-M   'P 1'
#
loop_
_entity.id
_entity.type
_entity.pdbx_description
1 polymer ?
#
loop_
_entity_poly.entity_id
_entity_poly.type
_entity_poly.pdbx_seq_one_letter_code
_entity_poly.pdbx_strand_id
1 'polypeptide(L)'
;MLHASNSVAGSSTKEKKSDPTCPGHLTTQQVYELITAMIAYEDSARASGVDLASGRFKQLSQPEKRLFRAELISDYIRLAIRRLDPARTDFESALENFCKKICDTGVPSLELMGTFLAALDIVSQDARLNRLPEVRESMQNTILLALQRCLTVIRSCQKAKDAH
;
A
#
# COMPACT_ATOMS: atom_id res chain seq x y z
N MET A 1 -11.92 24.82 70.85
CA MET A 1 -12.52 23.60 70.27
C MET A 1 -12.02 23.47 68.84
N LEU A 2 -11.02 22.60 68.66
CA LEU A 2 -11.07 21.37 67.83
C LEU A 2 -11.09 21.68 66.31
N HIS A 3 -9.90 21.62 65.67
CA HIS A 3 -9.49 20.61 64.64
C HIS A 3 -10.12 20.86 63.26
N ALA A 4 -9.48 20.69 62.10
CA ALA A 4 -8.24 20.06 61.65
C ALA A 4 -8.03 20.47 60.16
N SER A 5 -6.83 20.84 59.74
CA SER A 5 -5.91 20.03 58.88
C SER A 5 -5.92 20.35 57.37
N ASN A 6 -4.77 20.85 56.91
CA ASN A 6 -3.99 20.56 55.68
C ASN A 6 -4.64 19.75 54.55
N SER A 7 -4.35 20.11 53.28
CA SER A 7 -3.27 19.46 52.53
C SER A 7 -3.01 20.05 51.13
N VAL A 8 -1.75 19.93 50.76
CA VAL A 8 -0.98 20.33 49.58
C VAL A 8 -1.14 19.32 48.42
N ALA A 9 -0.88 19.85 47.20
CA ALA A 9 -0.36 19.21 45.98
C ALA A 9 -1.21 18.18 45.22
N GLY A 10 -1.12 18.30 43.89
CA GLY A 10 -1.37 17.16 43.00
C GLY A 10 -1.70 17.54 41.57
N SER A 11 -0.77 18.19 40.86
CA SER A 11 -0.75 18.12 39.40
C SER A 11 -0.63 16.65 39.00
N SER A 12 -1.65 16.09 38.36
CA SER A 12 -1.49 14.83 37.63
C SER A 12 -2.43 14.82 36.44
N THR A 13 -1.80 15.05 35.29
CA THR A 13 -2.25 14.72 33.95
C THR A 13 -2.88 13.33 33.93
N LYS A 14 -4.20 13.26 33.78
CA LYS A 14 -4.83 12.00 33.37
C LYS A 14 -4.57 11.79 31.89
N GLU A 15 -3.66 10.87 31.64
CA GLU A 15 -3.41 10.20 30.37
C GLU A 15 -4.72 9.91 29.65
N LYS A 16 -4.78 10.37 28.40
CA LYS A 16 -5.81 10.03 27.45
C LYS A 16 -5.64 8.54 27.15
N LYS A 17 -6.52 7.74 27.74
CA LYS A 17 -6.67 6.31 27.51
C LYS A 17 -6.62 6.05 25.99
N SER A 18 -5.53 5.43 25.54
CA SER A 18 -5.38 4.96 24.17
C SER A 18 -6.43 3.88 23.95
N ASP A 19 -7.40 4.17 23.09
CA ASP A 19 -8.31 3.14 22.58
C ASP A 19 -7.49 2.10 21.80
N PRO A 20 -7.55 0.82 22.17
CA PRO A 20 -6.87 -0.22 21.43
C PRO A 20 -7.74 -0.64 20.23
N THR A 21 -7.08 -0.84 19.09
CA THR A 21 -7.57 -1.55 17.90
C THR A 21 -8.73 -0.92 17.12
N CYS A 22 -8.41 0.05 16.26
CA CYS A 22 -9.12 0.24 15.00
C CYS A 22 -8.61 -0.80 13.98
N PRO A 23 -9.44 -1.75 13.52
CA PRO A 23 -9.04 -2.73 12.51
C PRO A 23 -9.05 -2.06 11.14
N GLY A 24 -7.90 -1.54 10.71
CA GLY A 24 -7.79 -0.88 9.39
C GLY A 24 -6.56 0.00 9.17
N HIS A 25 -5.77 0.28 10.20
CA HIS A 25 -4.54 1.05 10.03
C HIS A 25 -3.34 0.13 9.80
N LEU A 26 -2.77 0.11 8.59
CA LEU A 26 -1.44 -0.47 8.40
C LEU A 26 -0.45 0.38 9.19
N THR A 27 0.08 -0.21 10.25
CA THR A 27 1.16 0.35 11.04
C THR A 27 2.44 0.41 10.20
N THR A 28 3.33 1.35 10.52
CA THR A 28 4.66 1.44 9.92
C THR A 28 5.38 0.09 10.00
N GLN A 29 5.22 -0.65 11.10
CA GLN A 29 5.78 -1.98 11.29
C GLN A 29 5.26 -2.99 10.24
N GLN A 30 3.95 -3.02 9.98
CA GLN A 30 3.36 -3.90 8.96
C GLN A 30 3.86 -3.54 7.54
N VAL A 31 4.09 -2.26 7.26
CA VAL A 31 4.69 -1.84 5.98
C VAL A 31 6.14 -2.33 5.88
N TYR A 32 6.94 -2.23 6.95
CA TYR A 32 8.31 -2.75 6.98
C TYR A 32 8.37 -4.28 6.83
N GLU A 33 7.52 -5.00 7.54
CA GLU A 33 7.39 -6.45 7.42
C GLU A 33 7.04 -6.87 6.00
N LEU A 34 6.14 -6.11 5.36
CA LEU A 34 5.74 -6.34 3.98
C LEU A 34 6.89 -6.10 2.99
N ILE A 35 7.63 -4.99 3.13
CA ILE A 35 8.83 -4.71 2.32
C ILE A 35 9.84 -5.86 2.48
N THR A 36 10.06 -6.32 3.71
CA THR A 36 10.99 -7.43 4.00
C THR A 36 10.55 -8.72 3.33
N ALA A 37 9.28 -9.07 3.41
CA ALA A 37 8.72 -10.25 2.75
C ALA A 37 8.84 -10.18 1.22
N MET A 38 8.71 -8.98 0.64
CA MET A 38 8.85 -8.79 -0.80
C MET A 38 10.30 -8.88 -1.28
N ILE A 39 11.26 -8.37 -0.50
CA ILE A 39 12.69 -8.57 -0.80
C ILE A 39 13.02 -10.07 -0.76
N ALA A 40 12.56 -10.78 0.27
CA ALA A 40 12.75 -12.23 0.38
C ALA A 40 12.11 -12.99 -0.80
N TYR A 41 10.96 -12.53 -1.29
CA TYR A 41 10.36 -13.05 -2.53
C TYR A 41 11.24 -12.77 -3.75
N GLU A 42 11.76 -11.55 -3.94
CA GLU A 42 12.62 -11.22 -5.08
C GLU A 42 13.90 -12.07 -5.09
N ASP A 43 14.47 -12.34 -3.92
CA ASP A 43 15.63 -13.21 -3.76
C ASP A 43 15.28 -14.66 -4.10
N SER A 44 14.16 -15.17 -3.60
CA SER A 44 13.68 -16.54 -3.89
C SER A 44 13.34 -16.73 -5.37
N ALA A 45 12.72 -15.73 -5.99
CA ALA A 45 12.40 -15.73 -7.42
C ALA A 45 13.69 -15.79 -8.26
N ARG A 46 14.69 -14.95 -7.94
CA ARG A 46 16.01 -14.99 -8.59
C ARG A 46 16.69 -16.34 -8.42
N ALA A 47 16.69 -16.90 -7.21
CA ALA A 47 17.27 -18.20 -6.92
C ALA A 47 16.57 -19.34 -7.69
N SER A 48 15.28 -19.18 -7.99
CA SER A 48 14.47 -20.14 -8.76
C SER A 48 14.55 -19.90 -10.28
N GLY A 49 15.46 -19.05 -10.76
CA GLY A 49 15.61 -18.75 -12.18
C GLY A 49 14.49 -17.87 -12.77
N VAL A 50 13.62 -17.30 -11.94
CA VAL A 50 12.62 -16.32 -12.39
C VAL A 50 13.35 -15.01 -12.68
N ASP A 51 13.47 -14.68 -13.97
CA ASP A 51 14.10 -13.43 -14.36
C ASP A 51 13.18 -12.23 -14.14
N LEU A 52 13.21 -11.68 -12.92
CA LEU A 52 12.59 -10.39 -12.58
C LEU A 52 13.23 -9.20 -13.34
N ALA A 53 14.29 -9.44 -14.12
CA ALA A 53 14.85 -8.51 -15.07
C ALA A 53 14.30 -8.61 -16.49
N SER A 54 13.63 -9.70 -16.82
CA SER A 54 12.86 -9.82 -18.06
C SER A 54 11.52 -9.10 -17.88
N GLY A 55 11.38 -7.93 -18.49
CA GLY A 55 10.15 -7.16 -18.40
C GLY A 55 10.18 -5.89 -19.23
N ARG A 56 9.04 -5.56 -19.83
CA ARG A 56 8.88 -4.32 -20.62
C ARG A 56 9.26 -3.08 -19.80
N PHE A 57 9.02 -3.10 -18.48
CA PHE A 57 9.41 -2.06 -17.55
C PHE A 57 10.90 -1.75 -17.60
N LYS A 58 11.77 -2.77 -17.64
CA LYS A 58 13.22 -2.54 -17.67
C LYS A 58 13.69 -1.94 -18.99
N GLN A 59 13.02 -2.27 -20.09
CA GLN A 59 13.28 -1.77 -21.44
C GLN A 59 12.86 -0.30 -21.64
N LEU A 60 12.00 0.24 -20.76
CA LEU A 60 11.62 1.64 -20.78
C LEU A 60 12.85 2.54 -20.53
N SER A 61 12.93 3.63 -21.28
CA SER A 61 13.83 4.74 -21.01
C SER A 61 13.50 5.40 -19.67
N GLN A 62 14.42 6.21 -19.14
CA GLN A 62 14.19 6.90 -17.86
C GLN A 62 12.96 7.84 -17.87
N PRO A 63 12.70 8.62 -18.94
CA PRO A 63 11.46 9.40 -19.05
C PRO A 63 10.21 8.53 -19.04
N GLU A 64 10.19 7.42 -19.79
CA GLU A 64 9.06 6.49 -19.84
C GLU A 64 8.81 5.83 -18.48
N LYS A 65 9.87 5.44 -17.76
CA LYS A 65 9.76 4.93 -16.38
C LYS A 65 9.11 5.94 -15.45
N ARG A 66 9.47 7.22 -15.55
CA ARG A 66 8.87 8.29 -14.73
C ARG A 66 7.38 8.47 -15.04
N LEU A 67 7.03 8.50 -16.32
CA LEU A 67 5.63 8.62 -16.73
C LEU A 67 4.81 7.41 -16.24
N PHE A 68 5.34 6.21 -16.44
CA PHE A 68 4.68 4.98 -16.01
C PHE A 68 4.51 4.89 -14.49
N ARG A 69 5.52 5.32 -13.71
CA ARG A 69 5.38 5.42 -12.24
C ARG A 69 4.27 6.40 -11.84
N ALA A 70 4.21 7.57 -12.48
CA ALA A 70 3.15 8.54 -12.22
C ALA A 70 1.76 7.96 -12.54
N GLU A 71 1.64 7.20 -13.63
CA GLU A 71 0.41 6.48 -13.97
C GLU A 71 0.04 5.44 -12.91
N LEU A 72 0.99 4.58 -12.49
CA LEU A 72 0.75 3.58 -11.46
C LEU A 72 0.31 4.21 -10.13
N ILE A 73 0.95 5.30 -9.73
CA ILE A 73 0.60 6.05 -8.52
C ILE A 73 -0.83 6.58 -8.65
N SER A 74 -1.15 7.21 -9.77
CA SER A 74 -2.49 7.76 -10.01
C SER A 74 -3.56 6.67 -10.03
N ASP A 75 -3.29 5.54 -10.69
CA ASP A 75 -4.20 4.40 -10.74
C ASP A 75 -4.43 3.80 -9.35
N TYR A 76 -3.38 3.70 -8.53
CA TYR A 76 -3.49 3.23 -7.16
C TYR A 76 -4.33 4.17 -6.29
N ILE A 77 -4.11 5.48 -6.38
CA ILE A 77 -4.93 6.48 -5.66
C ILE A 77 -6.40 6.36 -6.07
N ARG A 78 -6.67 6.25 -7.38
CA ARG A 78 -8.03 6.07 -7.89
C ARG A 78 -8.65 4.78 -7.36
N LEU A 79 -7.90 3.68 -7.35
CA LEU A 79 -8.37 2.38 -6.88
C LEU A 79 -8.80 2.45 -5.40
N ALA A 80 -7.97 3.05 -4.55
CA ALA A 80 -8.29 3.24 -3.14
C ALA A 80 -9.47 4.20 -2.92
N ILE A 81 -9.60 5.25 -3.71
CA ILE A 81 -10.78 6.14 -3.64
C ILE A 81 -12.04 5.41 -4.09
N ARG A 82 -11.99 4.59 -5.16
CA ARG A 82 -13.14 3.80 -5.64
C ARG A 82 -13.72 2.91 -4.55
N ARG A 83 -12.87 2.36 -3.69
CA ARG A 83 -13.28 1.52 -2.56
C ARG A 83 -14.13 2.25 -1.53
N LEU A 84 -13.99 3.58 -1.42
CA LEU A 84 -14.79 4.38 -0.48
C LEU A 84 -16.24 4.52 -0.90
N ASP A 85 -16.54 4.29 -2.18
CA ASP A 85 -17.89 4.39 -2.72
C ASP A 85 -18.51 2.99 -2.82
N PRO A 86 -19.37 2.57 -1.89
CA PRO A 86 -19.99 1.25 -1.92
C PRO A 86 -20.96 1.07 -3.11
N ALA A 87 -21.38 2.15 -3.78
CA ALA A 87 -22.19 2.06 -5.00
C ALA A 87 -21.34 1.72 -6.24
N ARG A 88 -20.02 1.84 -6.16
CA ARG A 88 -19.10 1.45 -7.23
C ARG A 88 -18.86 -0.05 -7.24
N THR A 89 -19.49 -0.72 -8.19
CA THR A 89 -19.30 -2.16 -8.45
C THR A 89 -18.04 -2.46 -9.28
N ASP A 90 -17.31 -1.44 -9.73
CA ASP A 90 -16.16 -1.57 -10.62
C ASP A 90 -14.80 -1.76 -9.91
N PHE A 91 -14.78 -1.83 -8.57
CA PHE A 91 -13.55 -1.95 -7.78
C PHE A 91 -12.74 -3.20 -8.15
N GLU A 92 -13.36 -4.38 -8.16
CA GLU A 92 -12.68 -5.65 -8.46
C GLU A 92 -12.09 -5.67 -9.88
N SER A 93 -12.83 -5.12 -10.85
CA SER A 93 -12.34 -4.98 -12.22
C SER A 93 -11.17 -3.98 -12.32
N ALA A 94 -11.22 -2.88 -11.55
CA ALA A 94 -10.13 -1.92 -11.48
C ALA A 94 -8.87 -2.52 -10.84
N LEU A 95 -9.05 -3.30 -9.77
CA LEU A 95 -8.00 -4.03 -9.07
C LEU A 95 -7.34 -5.05 -10.01
N GLU A 96 -8.14 -5.80 -10.76
CA GLU A 96 -7.66 -6.75 -11.77
C GLU A 96 -6.83 -6.04 -12.86
N ASN A 97 -7.36 -4.94 -13.41
CA ASN A 97 -6.68 -4.19 -14.46
C ASN A 97 -5.36 -3.58 -13.98
N PHE A 98 -5.32 -3.08 -12.74
CA PHE A 98 -4.10 -2.60 -12.11
C PHE A 98 -3.06 -3.72 -12.02
N CYS A 99 -3.45 -4.89 -11.53
CA CYS A 99 -2.56 -6.04 -11.41
C CYS A 99 -2.13 -6.65 -12.74
N LYS A 100 -3.00 -6.62 -13.75
CA LYS A 100 -2.67 -7.03 -15.11
C LYS A 100 -1.62 -6.09 -15.72
N LYS A 101 -1.76 -4.76 -15.55
CA LYS A 101 -0.75 -3.79 -16.00
C LYS A 101 0.63 -4.08 -15.39
N ILE A 102 0.66 -4.43 -14.09
CA ILE A 102 1.88 -4.83 -13.37
C ILE A 102 2.49 -6.10 -13.97
N CYS A 103 1.67 -7.13 -14.21
CA CYS A 103 2.13 -8.37 -14.83
C CYS A 103 2.66 -8.14 -16.27
N ASP A 104 1.85 -7.51 -17.12
CA ASP A 104 2.14 -7.30 -18.55
C ASP A 104 3.43 -6.49 -18.75
N THR A 105 3.66 -5.52 -17.86
CA THR A 105 4.84 -4.66 -17.92
C THR A 105 6.04 -5.29 -17.21
N GLY A 106 5.85 -6.32 -16.38
CA GLY A 106 6.91 -6.92 -15.56
C GLY A 106 7.48 -5.92 -14.56
N VAL A 107 6.59 -5.22 -13.84
CA VAL A 107 7.00 -4.22 -12.84
C VAL A 107 7.67 -4.92 -11.65
N PRO A 108 8.90 -4.55 -11.28
CA PRO A 108 9.56 -5.09 -10.11
C PRO A 108 8.76 -4.85 -8.83
N SER A 109 8.81 -5.79 -7.90
CA SER A 109 8.12 -5.71 -6.61
C SER A 109 8.50 -4.45 -5.82
N LEU A 110 9.78 -4.05 -5.83
CA LEU A 110 10.22 -2.78 -5.24
C LEU A 110 9.59 -1.52 -5.88
N GLU A 111 9.38 -1.52 -7.20
CA GLU A 111 8.72 -0.39 -7.91
C GLU A 111 7.24 -0.30 -7.55
N LEU A 112 6.60 -1.45 -7.35
CA LEU A 112 5.22 -1.52 -6.86
C LEU A 112 5.10 -0.97 -5.43
N MET A 113 6.04 -1.31 -4.54
CA MET A 113 6.07 -0.74 -3.18
C MET A 113 6.33 0.76 -3.18
N GLY A 114 7.27 1.22 -4.02
CA GLY A 114 7.52 2.65 -4.23
C GLY A 114 6.26 3.39 -4.70
N THR A 115 5.44 2.75 -5.53
CA THR A 115 4.13 3.28 -5.97
C THR A 115 3.20 3.51 -4.78
N PHE A 116 3.04 2.53 -3.90
CA PHE A 116 2.14 2.65 -2.73
C PHE A 116 2.62 3.72 -1.74
N LEU A 117 3.92 3.76 -1.47
CA LEU A 117 4.52 4.74 -0.58
C LEU A 117 4.38 6.17 -1.13
N ALA A 118 4.70 6.37 -2.41
CA ALA A 118 4.54 7.66 -3.06
C ALA A 118 3.08 8.12 -3.05
N ALA A 119 2.14 7.20 -3.27
CA ALA A 119 0.73 7.52 -3.22
C ALA A 119 0.24 7.94 -1.83
N LEU A 120 0.69 7.26 -0.77
CA LEU A 120 0.43 7.66 0.61
C LEU A 120 1.02 9.03 0.94
N ASP A 121 2.24 9.31 0.49
CA ASP A 121 2.91 10.59 0.69
C ASP A 121 2.15 11.73 -0.02
N ILE A 122 1.78 11.54 -1.29
CA ILE A 122 0.99 12.51 -2.07
C ILE A 122 -0.34 12.82 -1.37
N VAL A 123 -1.08 11.80 -0.94
CA VAL A 123 -2.37 11.99 -0.23
C VAL A 123 -2.17 12.71 1.11
N SER A 124 -1.06 12.45 1.81
CA SER A 124 -0.73 13.11 3.07
C SER A 124 -0.34 14.58 2.89
N GLN A 125 0.25 14.93 1.74
CA GLN A 125 0.64 16.29 1.38
C GLN A 125 -0.52 17.11 0.79
N ASP A 126 -1.52 16.48 0.17
CA ASP A 126 -2.72 17.18 -0.32
C ASP A 126 -3.61 17.62 0.84
N ALA A 127 -3.66 18.92 1.11
CA ALA A 127 -4.41 19.49 2.24
C ALA A 127 -5.92 19.18 2.24
N ARG A 128 -6.52 18.82 1.10
CA ARG A 128 -7.93 18.45 1.01
C ARG A 128 -8.12 16.98 1.35
N LEU A 129 -7.29 16.11 0.76
CA LEU A 129 -7.36 14.66 0.98
C LEU A 129 -6.87 14.28 2.38
N ASN A 130 -5.84 14.95 2.89
CA ASN A 130 -5.31 14.71 4.23
C ASN A 130 -6.31 15.04 5.35
N ARG A 131 -7.34 15.86 5.07
CA ARG A 131 -8.44 16.13 6.01
C ARG A 131 -9.48 15.00 6.06
N LEU A 132 -9.42 14.05 5.14
CA LEU A 132 -10.34 12.92 5.03
C LEU A 132 -9.62 11.65 5.52
N PRO A 133 -9.74 11.29 6.80
CA PRO A 133 -9.06 10.11 7.35
C PRO A 133 -9.46 8.82 6.62
N GLU A 134 -10.70 8.74 6.11
CA GLU A 134 -11.16 7.60 5.32
C GLU A 134 -10.34 7.39 4.04
N VAL A 135 -9.84 8.46 3.41
CA VAL A 135 -9.00 8.34 2.21
C VAL A 135 -7.68 7.68 2.57
N ARG A 136 -7.01 8.15 3.62
CA ARG A 136 -5.75 7.57 4.08
C ARG A 136 -5.92 6.12 4.51
N GLU A 137 -6.99 5.82 5.24
CA GLU A 137 -7.30 4.45 5.67
C GLU A 137 -7.59 3.54 4.47
N SER A 138 -8.40 4.00 3.52
CA SER A 138 -8.66 3.22 2.30
C SER A 138 -7.39 2.98 1.48
N MET A 139 -6.51 3.98 1.38
CA MET A 139 -5.21 3.85 0.74
C MET A 139 -4.35 2.77 1.39
N GLN A 140 -4.35 2.65 2.72
CA GLN A 140 -3.59 1.59 3.40
C GLN A 140 -4.26 0.23 3.25
N ASN A 141 -5.56 0.15 3.51
CA ASN A 141 -6.31 -1.08 3.41
C ASN A 141 -6.29 -1.68 2.00
N THR A 142 -6.09 -0.86 0.97
CA THR A 142 -6.02 -1.30 -0.43
C THR A 142 -4.67 -1.92 -0.78
N ILE A 143 -3.60 -1.68 -0.01
CA ILE A 143 -2.27 -2.26 -0.26
C ILE A 143 -2.34 -3.78 -0.21
N LEU A 144 -2.94 -4.34 0.84
CA LEU A 144 -3.03 -5.78 1.03
C LEU A 144 -3.86 -6.44 -0.08
N LEU A 145 -4.98 -5.82 -0.46
CA LEU A 145 -5.83 -6.30 -1.55
C LEU A 145 -5.09 -6.28 -2.89
N ALA A 146 -4.42 -5.16 -3.20
CA ALA A 146 -3.59 -5.01 -4.39
C ALA A 146 -2.51 -6.09 -4.46
N LEU A 147 -1.78 -6.31 -3.38
CA LEU A 147 -0.71 -7.32 -3.35
C LEU A 147 -1.23 -8.74 -3.50
N GLN A 148 -2.28 -9.11 -2.77
CA GLN A 148 -2.90 -10.43 -2.87
C GLN A 148 -3.41 -10.70 -4.29
N ARG A 149 -4.10 -9.72 -4.88
CA ARG A 149 -4.59 -9.85 -6.26
C ARG A 149 -3.44 -9.90 -7.26
N CYS A 150 -2.45 -9.04 -7.13
CA CYS A 150 -1.34 -8.98 -8.07
C CYS A 150 -0.49 -10.27 -8.02
N LEU A 151 -0.31 -10.86 -6.83
CA LEU A 151 0.33 -12.17 -6.71
C LEU A 151 -0.45 -13.27 -7.45
N THR A 152 -1.79 -13.22 -7.38
CA THR A 152 -2.67 -14.18 -8.04
C THR A 152 -2.57 -14.04 -9.57
N VAL A 153 -2.63 -12.80 -10.07
CA VAL A 153 -2.47 -12.48 -11.49
C VAL A 153 -1.08 -12.87 -12.00
N ILE A 154 -0.01 -12.52 -11.29
CA ILE A 154 1.37 -12.85 -11.69
C ILE A 154 1.58 -14.36 -11.79
N ARG A 155 1.10 -15.14 -10.81
CA ARG A 155 1.16 -16.61 -10.87
C ARG A 155 0.43 -17.17 -12.09
N SER A 156 -0.71 -16.59 -12.44
CA SER A 156 -1.46 -16.99 -13.65
C SER A 156 -0.71 -16.64 -14.94
N CYS A 157 -0.06 -15.48 -14.98
CA CYS A 157 0.75 -15.04 -16.11
C CYS A 157 1.98 -15.93 -16.34
N GLN A 158 2.64 -16.36 -15.26
CA GLN A 158 3.81 -17.23 -15.33
C GLN A 158 3.44 -18.60 -15.92
N LYS A 159 2.38 -19.22 -15.41
CA LYS A 159 1.88 -20.50 -15.96
C LYS A 159 1.54 -20.42 -17.45
N ALA A 160 1.03 -19.28 -17.91
CA ALA A 160 0.73 -19.09 -19.33
C ALA A 160 2.00 -18.96 -20.19
N LYS A 161 3.08 -18.38 -19.65
CA LYS A 161 4.37 -18.27 -20.33
C LYS A 161 5.12 -19.59 -20.38
N ASP A 162 5.03 -20.42 -19.35
CA ASP A 162 5.71 -21.73 -19.28
C ASP A 162 5.04 -22.81 -20.15
N ALA A 163 3.83 -22.55 -20.66
CA ALA A 163 3.08 -23.46 -21.52
C ALA A 163 3.34 -23.26 -23.03
N HIS A 164 4.23 -22.32 -23.39
CA HIS A 164 4.60 -21.97 -24.76
C HIS A 164 6.12 -22.08 -24.95
#